data_AF-A0A6S7CZ77-F1
#
_entry.id   AF-A0A6S7CZ77-F1
#
_cell.length_a   1.000
_cell.length_b   1.000
_cell.length_c   1.000
_cell.angle_alpha   90.00
_cell.angle_beta   90.00
_cell.angle_gamma   90.00
#
_symmetry.space_group_name_H-M   'P 1'
#
loop_
_entity.id
_entity.type
_entity.pdbx_description
1 polymer ?
#
loop_
_entity_poly.entity_id
_entity_poly.type
_entity_poly.pdbx_seq_one_letter_code
_entity_poly.pdbx_strand_id
1 'polypeptide(L)'
;MSALSRNKGAAYERRIANQLTEATGTRWRRRVRNHEGDSDVVADDPAFERISVECKHANTLCLPAWWRQAQAQAGETRIPMLVYKRTGMVGDLVMLDAHDVNPRTFPVRGRYTVTLEWAAAMQWLREKLPAKVTFSPGII
;
A
#
# COMPACT_ATOMS: atom_id res chain seq x y z
N MET A 1 24.75 2.55 4.00
CA MET A 1 23.83 3.59 3.47
C MET A 1 23.96 4.87 4.30
N SER A 2 24.15 6.03 3.69
CA SER A 2 24.36 7.31 4.41
C SER A 2 23.09 7.82 5.10
N ALA A 3 23.24 8.68 6.12
CA ALA A 3 22.12 9.27 6.86
C ALA A 3 21.11 10.02 5.97
N LEU A 4 21.58 10.64 4.88
CA LEU A 4 20.73 11.34 3.89
C LEU A 4 19.76 10.39 3.17
N SER A 5 20.22 9.18 2.82
CA SER A 5 19.36 8.15 2.20
C SER A 5 18.25 7.69 3.15
N ARG A 6 18.55 7.60 4.46
CA ARG A 6 17.57 7.22 5.49
C ARG A 6 16.52 8.32 5.69
N ASN A 7 16.94 9.58 5.72
CA ASN A 7 16.03 10.73 5.85
C ASN A 7 15.09 10.85 4.65
N LYS A 8 15.58 10.61 3.43
CA LYS A 8 14.75 10.62 2.21
C LYS A 8 13.67 9.54 2.22
N GLY A 9 14.01 8.33 2.67
CA GLY A 9 13.03 7.24 2.87
C GLY A 9 11.98 7.62 3.92
N ALA A 10 12.44 8.06 5.09
CA ALA A 10 11.59 8.51 6.19
C ALA A 10 10.62 9.65 5.81
N ALA A 11 11.03 10.57 4.93
CA ALA A 11 10.19 11.65 4.43
C ALA A 11 9.15 11.14 3.42
N TYR A 12 9.54 10.24 2.51
CA TYR A 12 8.64 9.62 1.56
C TYR A 12 7.54 8.80 2.28
N GLU A 13 7.91 7.97 3.25
CA GLU A 13 6.98 7.19 4.07
C GLU A 13 5.96 8.09 4.81
N ARG A 14 6.41 9.24 5.36
CA ARG A 14 5.50 10.23 5.98
C ARG A 14 4.51 10.83 4.98
N ARG A 15 4.97 11.16 3.77
CA ARG A 15 4.11 11.72 2.73
C ARG A 15 3.03 10.71 2.34
N ILE A 16 3.39 9.44 2.14
CA ILE A 16 2.41 8.38 1.84
C ILE A 16 1.42 8.21 2.99
N ALA A 17 1.87 8.22 4.25
CA ALA A 17 0.97 8.15 5.40
C ALA A 17 -0.05 9.31 5.42
N ASN A 18 0.39 10.53 5.13
CA ASN A 18 -0.52 11.69 5.04
C ASN A 18 -1.51 11.55 3.88
N GLN A 19 -1.06 11.10 2.70
CA GLN A 19 -1.94 10.90 1.54
C GLN A 19 -2.96 9.77 1.79
N LEU A 20 -2.56 8.69 2.47
CA LEU A 20 -3.48 7.63 2.89
C LEU A 20 -4.50 8.17 3.90
N THR A 21 -4.06 9.02 4.83
CA THR A 21 -4.95 9.66 5.81
C THR A 21 -6.02 10.50 5.12
N GLU A 22 -5.61 11.35 4.19
CA GLU A 22 -6.51 12.17 3.39
C GLU A 22 -7.47 11.31 2.56
N ALA A 23 -6.96 10.25 1.91
CA ALA A 23 -7.75 9.42 1.02
C ALA A 23 -8.75 8.49 1.73
N THR A 24 -8.52 8.16 3.01
CA THR A 24 -9.32 7.18 3.76
C THR A 24 -10.09 7.81 4.93
N GLY A 25 -9.77 9.04 5.33
CA GLY A 25 -10.40 9.71 6.47
C GLY A 25 -9.99 9.18 7.85
N THR A 26 -9.09 8.19 7.90
CA THR A 26 -8.52 7.67 9.15
C THR A 26 -7.03 7.96 9.24
N ARG A 27 -6.49 8.05 10.45
CA ARG A 27 -5.06 8.36 10.63
C ARG A 27 -4.20 7.18 10.22
N TRP A 28 -3.22 7.46 9.35
CA TRP A 28 -2.09 6.58 9.05
C TRP A 28 -0.80 7.18 9.57
N ARG A 29 0.11 6.32 10.02
CA ARG A 29 1.41 6.73 10.55
C ARG A 29 2.52 5.79 10.10
N ARG A 30 3.70 6.38 9.90
CA ARG A 30 4.92 5.62 9.67
C ARG A 30 5.29 4.81 10.91
N ARG A 31 5.68 3.55 10.76
CA ARG A 31 6.30 2.79 11.86
C ARG A 31 7.75 3.24 12.02
N VAL A 32 8.13 3.62 13.24
CA VAL A 32 9.54 3.83 13.58
C VAL A 32 10.10 2.46 13.92
N ARG A 33 10.93 1.91 13.02
CA ARG A 33 11.42 0.53 13.04
C ARG A 33 12.11 0.21 14.35
N ASN A 34 11.58 -0.76 15.09
CA ASN A 34 12.29 -1.44 16.18
C ASN A 34 12.64 -2.90 15.83
N HIS A 35 12.03 -3.49 14.79
CA HIS A 35 12.32 -4.85 14.31
C HIS A 35 12.24 -4.97 12.77
N GLU A 36 13.02 -5.88 12.20
CA GLU A 36 12.93 -6.29 10.78
C GLU A 36 11.61 -7.03 10.54
N GLY A 37 10.93 -6.75 9.42
CA GLY A 37 9.70 -7.47 8.99
C GLY A 37 8.40 -6.68 9.12
N ASP A 38 8.42 -5.49 9.72
CA ASP A 38 7.24 -4.62 9.82
C ASP A 38 6.94 -3.87 8.52
N SER A 39 5.66 -3.53 8.30
CA SER A 39 5.22 -2.62 7.23
C SER A 39 5.65 -1.18 7.51
N ASP A 40 5.94 -0.40 6.47
CA ASP A 40 6.41 0.98 6.62
C ASP A 40 5.33 1.91 7.19
N VAL A 41 4.07 1.67 6.84
CA VAL A 41 2.92 2.48 7.26
C VAL A 41 1.84 1.59 7.87
N VAL A 42 1.17 2.11 8.91
CA VAL A 42 0.05 1.47 9.61
C VAL A 42 -1.10 2.46 9.79
N ALA A 43 -2.32 1.98 9.63
CA ALA A 43 -3.54 2.71 9.98
C ALA A 43 -3.87 2.52 11.47
N ASP A 44 -4.42 3.55 12.10
CA ASP A 44 -4.93 3.43 13.47
C ASP A 44 -6.34 2.76 13.50
N ASP A 45 -7.06 2.71 12.37
CA ASP A 45 -8.36 2.04 12.25
C ASP A 45 -8.19 0.53 11.93
N PRO A 46 -8.74 -0.38 12.76
CA PRO A 46 -8.72 -1.82 12.52
C PRO A 46 -9.30 -2.26 11.17
N ALA A 47 -10.17 -1.47 10.55
CA ALA A 47 -10.72 -1.77 9.23
C ALA A 47 -9.61 -1.95 8.15
N PHE A 48 -8.45 -1.32 8.35
CA PHE A 48 -7.29 -1.43 7.48
C PHE A 48 -6.18 -2.36 8.01
N GLU A 49 -6.43 -3.14 9.07
CA GLU A 49 -5.42 -4.02 9.69
C GLU A 49 -4.83 -5.05 8.71
N ARG A 50 -5.63 -5.43 7.71
CA ARG A 50 -5.25 -6.40 6.67
C ARG A 50 -4.38 -5.78 5.58
N ILE A 51 -4.09 -4.49 5.61
CA ILE A 51 -3.30 -3.80 4.59
C ILE A 51 -1.86 -3.63 5.07
N SER A 52 -0.91 -4.22 4.34
CA SER A 52 0.52 -4.11 4.62
C SER A 52 1.21 -3.21 3.60
N VAL A 53 1.56 -1.98 4.00
CA VAL A 53 2.13 -0.97 3.10
C VAL A 53 3.67 -0.99 3.14
N GLU A 54 4.28 -1.14 1.97
CA GLU A 54 5.72 -0.95 1.75
C GLU A 54 5.94 0.25 0.80
N CYS A 55 6.86 1.14 1.12
CA CYS A 55 7.08 2.40 0.42
C CYS A 55 8.47 2.48 -0.23
N LYS A 56 8.54 2.65 -1.55
CA LYS A 56 9.82 2.76 -2.28
C LYS A 56 9.92 4.01 -3.16
N HIS A 57 10.90 4.86 -2.88
CA HIS A 57 11.28 5.98 -3.76
C HIS A 57 12.74 5.84 -4.18
N ALA A 58 12.99 5.63 -5.48
CA ALA A 58 14.33 5.40 -6.00
C ALA A 58 14.54 5.98 -7.40
N ASN A 59 15.81 6.11 -7.81
CA ASN A 59 16.16 6.49 -9.18
C ASN A 59 15.96 5.32 -10.16
N THR A 60 16.28 4.10 -9.72
CA THR A 60 16.14 2.85 -10.49
C THR A 60 15.08 1.97 -9.84
N LEU A 61 14.17 1.42 -10.64
CA LEU A 61 13.12 0.54 -10.17
C LEU A 61 13.65 -0.89 -9.98
N CYS A 62 13.40 -1.48 -8.82
CA CYS A 62 13.71 -2.89 -8.52
C CYS A 62 12.44 -3.64 -8.11
N LEU A 63 11.37 -3.52 -8.91
CA LEU A 63 10.02 -3.98 -8.56
C LEU A 63 9.96 -5.45 -8.10
N PRO A 64 10.63 -6.43 -8.74
CA PRO A 64 10.55 -7.82 -8.27
C PRO A 64 11.13 -8.02 -6.86
N ALA A 65 12.19 -7.29 -6.52
CA ALA A 65 12.81 -7.37 -5.21
C ALA A 65 11.95 -6.68 -4.13
N TRP A 66 11.42 -5.50 -4.46
CA TRP A 66 10.54 -4.75 -3.56
C TRP A 66 9.20 -5.45 -3.33
N TRP A 67 8.66 -6.10 -4.37
CA TRP A 67 7.43 -6.87 -4.25
C TRP A 67 7.61 -8.08 -3.33
N ARG A 68 8.71 -8.83 -3.49
CA ARG A 68 9.06 -9.92 -2.56
C ARG A 68 9.16 -9.44 -1.11
N GLN A 69 9.72 -8.25 -0.89
CA GLN A 69 9.76 -7.64 0.44
C GLN A 69 8.35 -7.33 0.97
N ALA A 70 7.50 -6.68 0.15
CA ALA A 70 6.13 -6.35 0.53
C ALA A 70 5.30 -7.60 0.87
N GLN A 71 5.45 -8.68 0.09
CA GLN A 71 4.82 -9.98 0.35
C GLN A 71 5.32 -10.58 1.67
N ALA A 72 6.64 -10.60 1.90
CA ALA A 72 7.22 -11.13 3.13
C ALA A 72 6.75 -10.37 4.38
N GLN A 73 6.68 -9.04 4.31
CA GLN A 73 6.15 -8.21 5.40
C GLN A 73 4.65 -8.44 5.61
N ALA A 74 3.86 -8.59 4.54
CA ALA A 74 2.44 -8.86 4.66
C ALA A 74 2.17 -10.21 5.36
N GLY A 75 3.00 -11.22 5.09
CA GLY A 75 2.78 -12.59 5.52
C GLY A 75 1.58 -13.20 4.80
N GLU A 76 1.00 -14.26 5.39
CA GLU A 76 -0.07 -15.02 4.74
C GLU A 76 -1.46 -14.37 4.88
N THR A 77 -1.64 -13.51 5.88
CA THR A 77 -2.97 -13.03 6.31
C THR A 77 -3.31 -11.62 5.82
N ARG A 78 -2.31 -10.84 5.43
CA ARG A 78 -2.46 -9.45 4.99
C ARG A 78 -2.27 -9.31 3.49
N ILE A 79 -2.82 -8.24 2.95
CA ILE A 79 -2.69 -7.83 1.55
C ILE A 79 -1.43 -6.97 1.41
N PRO A 80 -0.43 -7.40 0.64
CA PRO A 80 0.74 -6.59 0.34
C PRO A 80 0.35 -5.43 -0.61
N MET A 81 0.72 -4.21 -0.22
CA MET A 81 0.54 -3.01 -1.02
C MET A 81 1.87 -2.28 -1.16
N LEU A 82 2.47 -2.36 -2.36
CA LEU A 82 3.73 -1.68 -2.66
C LEU A 82 3.43 -0.32 -3.28
N VAL A 83 3.69 0.76 -2.54
CA VAL A 83 3.59 2.14 -3.02
C VAL A 83 4.97 2.59 -3.48
N TYR A 84 5.11 2.95 -4.75
CA TYR A 84 6.40 3.33 -5.29
C TYR A 84 6.39 4.53 -6.23
N LYS A 85 7.56 5.16 -6.30
CA LYS A 85 7.83 6.30 -7.18
C LYS A 85 9.25 6.25 -7.70
N ARG A 86 9.42 6.40 -9.02
CA ARG A 86 10.73 6.69 -9.61
C ARG A 86 11.00 8.19 -9.54
N THR A 87 12.22 8.60 -9.21
CA THR A 87 12.62 10.02 -9.30
C THR A 87 12.30 10.57 -10.69
N GLY A 88 11.65 11.72 -10.75
CA GLY A 88 11.24 12.38 -11.99
C GLY A 88 9.89 11.95 -12.55
N MET A 89 9.23 10.91 -12.01
CA MET A 89 7.86 10.57 -12.41
C MET A 89 6.83 11.46 -11.71
N VAL A 90 5.71 11.73 -12.39
CA VAL A 90 4.53 12.36 -11.79
C VAL A 90 3.69 11.28 -11.11
N GLY A 91 3.14 11.61 -9.93
CA GLY A 91 2.28 10.68 -9.18
C GLY A 91 3.02 9.51 -8.51
N ASP A 92 2.26 8.76 -7.72
CA ASP A 92 2.70 7.52 -7.07
C ASP A 92 1.92 6.36 -7.68
N LEU A 93 2.59 5.22 -7.80
CA LEU A 93 2.01 3.98 -8.30
C LEU A 93 1.85 2.99 -7.16
N VAL A 94 0.79 2.18 -7.23
CA VAL A 94 0.49 1.15 -6.25
C VAL A 94 0.43 -0.18 -6.94
N MET A 95 1.29 -1.10 -6.51
CA MET A 95 1.33 -2.47 -7.00
C MET A 95 0.67 -3.40 -5.97
N LEU A 96 -0.23 -4.25 -6.48
CA LEU A 96 -1.03 -5.20 -5.73
C LEU A 96 -0.98 -6.57 -6.40
N ASP A 97 -1.36 -7.61 -5.66
CA ASP A 97 -1.68 -8.91 -6.24
C ASP A 97 -3.00 -8.81 -7.03
N ALA A 98 -3.01 -9.35 -8.25
CA ALA A 98 -4.22 -9.33 -9.07
C ALA A 98 -5.38 -10.10 -8.40
N HIS A 99 -5.07 -11.13 -7.61
CA HIS A 99 -6.04 -11.87 -6.81
C HIS A 99 -6.73 -10.97 -5.78
N ASP A 100 -5.98 -10.12 -5.09
CA ASP A 100 -6.56 -9.22 -4.09
C ASP A 100 -7.45 -8.15 -4.73
N VAL A 101 -7.22 -7.82 -6.01
CA VAL A 101 -8.12 -6.94 -6.77
C VAL A 101 -9.38 -7.67 -7.19
N ASN A 102 -9.26 -8.79 -7.89
CA ASN A 102 -10.39 -9.56 -8.38
C ASN A 102 -10.09 -11.08 -8.30
N PRO A 103 -10.49 -11.76 -7.21
CA PRO A 103 -10.19 -13.18 -7.03
C PRO A 103 -11.01 -14.09 -7.94
N ARG A 104 -12.13 -13.62 -8.52
CA ARG A 104 -12.92 -14.40 -9.48
C ARG A 104 -12.18 -14.56 -10.81
N THR A 105 -11.54 -13.49 -11.27
CA THR A 105 -10.75 -13.51 -12.50
C THR A 105 -9.34 -14.05 -12.26
N PHE A 106 -8.75 -13.74 -11.10
CA PHE A 106 -7.40 -14.16 -10.72
C PHE A 106 -7.46 -15.05 -9.48
N PRO A 107 -7.80 -16.35 -9.61
CA PRO A 107 -8.06 -17.22 -8.46
C PRO A 107 -6.81 -17.61 -7.66
N VAL A 108 -5.61 -17.34 -8.18
CA VAL A 108 -4.34 -17.76 -7.57
C VAL A 108 -3.53 -16.54 -7.12
N ARG A 109 -3.30 -16.42 -5.81
CA ARG A 109 -2.38 -15.43 -5.22
C ARG A 109 -0.95 -15.65 -5.70
N GLY A 110 -0.18 -14.57 -5.79
CA GLY A 110 1.24 -14.56 -6.14
C GLY A 110 1.55 -14.75 -7.62
N ARG A 111 0.53 -14.98 -8.46
CA ARG A 111 0.72 -15.30 -9.88
C ARG A 111 0.85 -14.06 -10.76
N TYR A 112 0.01 -13.06 -10.50
CA TYR A 112 -0.03 -11.84 -11.31
C TYR A 112 -0.09 -10.63 -10.39
N THR A 113 0.48 -9.53 -10.89
CA THR A 113 0.44 -8.25 -10.20
C THR A 113 -0.21 -7.23 -11.11
N VAL A 114 -0.91 -6.28 -10.50
CA VAL A 114 -1.47 -5.14 -11.19
C VAL A 114 -0.88 -3.87 -10.60
N THR A 115 -0.63 -2.89 -11.45
CA THR A 115 -0.22 -1.55 -11.02
C THR A 115 -1.35 -0.58 -11.29
N LEU A 116 -1.75 0.14 -10.26
CA LEU A 116 -2.75 1.19 -10.31
C LEU A 116 -2.08 2.54 -10.07
N GLU A 117 -2.59 3.58 -10.72
CA GLU A 117 -2.30 4.94 -10.30
C GLU A 117 -2.94 5.23 -8.94
N TRP A 118 -2.38 6.21 -8.21
CA TRP A 118 -2.81 6.57 -6.87
C TRP A 118 -4.33 6.69 -6.71
N ALA A 119 -5.01 7.43 -7.60
CA ALA A 119 -6.45 7.66 -7.51
C ALA A 119 -7.26 6.36 -7.58
N ALA A 120 -6.93 5.49 -8.54
CA ALA A 120 -7.57 4.18 -8.71
C ALA A 120 -7.27 3.26 -7.51
N ALA A 121 -6.04 3.27 -7.01
CA ALA A 121 -5.65 2.49 -5.85
C ALA A 121 -6.40 2.92 -4.58
N MET A 122 -6.61 4.21 -4.37
CA MET A 122 -7.35 4.72 -3.22
C MET A 122 -8.85 4.43 -3.32
N GLN A 123 -9.42 4.48 -4.52
CA GLN A 123 -10.79 4.01 -4.75
C GLN A 123 -10.93 2.54 -4.37
N TRP A 124 -10.04 1.69 -4.89
CA TRP A 124 -10.00 0.27 -4.53
C TRP A 124 -9.84 0.05 -3.02
N LEU A 125 -8.92 0.77 -2.38
CA LEU A 125 -8.62 0.63 -0.95
C LEU A 125 -9.83 0.95 -0.07
N ARG A 126 -10.60 2.00 -0.40
CA ARG A 126 -11.82 2.36 0.33
C ARG A 126 -12.92 1.30 0.22
N GLU A 127 -13.08 0.71 -0.98
CA GLU A 127 -14.08 -0.33 -1.25
C GLU A 127 -13.67 -1.71 -0.70
N LYS A 128 -12.37 -1.90 -0.38
CA LYS A 128 -11.86 -3.13 0.24
C LYS A 128 -12.11 -3.24 1.74
N LEU A 129 -12.48 -2.13 2.38
CA LEU A 129 -12.97 -2.21 3.74
C LEU A 129 -14.20 -3.11 3.79
N PRO A 130 -14.36 -3.99 4.80
CA PRO A 130 -15.66 -4.59 5.04
C PRO A 130 -16.64 -3.43 5.18
N ALA A 131 -17.63 -3.36 4.29
CA ALA A 131 -18.61 -2.28 4.31
C ALA A 131 -19.07 -2.11 5.75
N LYS A 132 -18.76 -0.97 6.38
CA LYS A 132 -19.63 -0.47 7.43
C LYS A 132 -20.96 -0.36 6.72
N VAL A 133 -21.86 -1.31 7.00
CA VAL A 133 -23.13 -1.45 6.29
C VAL A 133 -23.77 -0.08 6.27
N THR A 134 -23.65 0.59 5.14
CA THR A 134 -24.44 1.76 4.82
C THR A 134 -25.15 1.34 3.57
N PHE A 135 -26.16 0.51 3.80
CA PHE A 135 -27.25 0.36 2.86
C PHE A 135 -27.69 1.80 2.51
N SER A 136 -27.35 2.25 1.31
CA SER A 136 -28.05 3.38 0.69
C SER A 136 -29.07 2.76 -0.24
N PRO A 137 -30.33 2.57 0.20
CA PRO A 137 -31.39 2.27 -0.73
C PRO A 137 -31.64 3.55 -1.53
N GLY A 138 -31.10 3.62 -2.76
CA GLY A 138 -31.55 4.66 -3.69
C GLY A 138 -30.52 5.29 -4.62
N ILE A 139 -29.51 4.57 -5.10
CA ILE A 139 -28.84 5.00 -6.34
C ILE A 139 -28.92 3.84 -7.33
N ILE A 140 -29.76 4.07 -8.34
CA ILE A 140 -29.94 3.27 -9.56
C ILE A 140 -28.75 3.51 -10.48
#